data_AF-A0A0L7RFQ2-F1
#
_entry.id   AF-A0A0L7RFQ2-F1
#
_cell.length_a   1.000
_cell.length_b   1.000
_cell.length_c   1.000
_cell.angle_alpha   90.00
_cell.angle_beta   90.00
_cell.angle_gamma   90.00
#
_symmetry.space_group_name_H-M   'P 1'
#
loop_
_entity.id
_entity.type
_entity.pdbx_description
1 polymer ?
#
loop_
_entity_poly.entity_id
_entity_poly.type
_entity_poly.pdbx_seq_one_letter_code
_entity_poly.pdbx_strand_id
1 'polypeptide(L)'
;MRLPTFDGTIEKWASFLDIFSSMIDRNDNLTPVQKLQYLRSTLTDKAAACIQSLSITDANYTDAIELLKEKFDCTRCIILGHCDALRNIPKLSKDSPEALGNLVDTIRQHLRALKNLGESVSSWNSMLVSIILSKVSSDIAWLWELTLTDRKRMPLYTDLLEFLEKRANCAPASSPAPAKPSRPESPRMRRSRPIREHAFLSSDTQQCPICQGGHGIWACGEFQAKSAKEPLLKTRLSAVIA
;
A
#
# COMPACT_ATOMS: atom_id res chain seq x y z
N MET A 1 -27.22 18.56 14.56
CA MET A 1 -26.33 18.25 13.42
C MET A 1 -25.13 19.16 13.48
N ARG A 2 -23.94 18.69 13.12
CA ARG A 2 -22.71 19.50 13.08
C ARG A 2 -22.50 19.98 11.65
N LEU A 3 -22.40 21.28 11.44
CA LEU A 3 -22.09 21.84 10.13
C LEU A 3 -20.65 21.49 9.72
N PRO A 4 -20.38 21.30 8.41
CA PRO A 4 -19.02 21.09 7.93
C PRO A 4 -18.17 22.32 8.23
N THR A 5 -16.89 22.12 8.54
CA THR A 5 -15.94 23.22 8.75
C THR A 5 -14.97 23.33 7.59
N PHE A 6 -14.62 24.55 7.20
CA PHE A 6 -13.69 24.82 6.10
C PHE A 6 -12.58 25.76 6.53
N ASP A 7 -11.34 25.33 6.35
CA ASP A 7 -10.09 25.99 6.77
C ASP A 7 -9.42 26.77 5.61
N GLY A 8 -9.93 26.63 4.39
CA GLY A 8 -9.32 27.18 3.18
C GLY A 8 -8.46 26.17 2.39
N THR A 9 -8.51 24.88 2.73
CA THR A 9 -7.83 23.82 1.97
C THR A 9 -8.54 23.61 0.62
N ILE A 10 -7.89 23.97 -0.48
CA ILE A 10 -8.49 23.96 -1.83
C ILE A 10 -9.04 22.57 -2.17
N GLU A 11 -8.36 21.48 -1.79
CA GLU A 11 -8.84 20.10 -2.06
C GLU A 11 -10.17 19.77 -1.38
N LYS A 12 -10.50 20.45 -0.26
CA LYS A 12 -11.73 20.24 0.50
C LYS A 12 -12.87 21.16 0.03
N TRP A 13 -12.58 22.16 -0.82
CA TRP A 13 -13.55 23.20 -1.21
C TRP A 13 -14.82 22.61 -1.83
N ALA A 14 -14.68 21.74 -2.83
CA ALA A 14 -15.83 21.16 -3.52
C ALA A 14 -16.74 20.36 -2.57
N SER A 15 -16.15 19.55 -1.68
CA SER A 15 -16.92 18.78 -0.69
C SER A 15 -17.60 19.68 0.33
N PHE A 16 -16.91 20.72 0.81
CA PHE A 16 -17.51 21.69 1.72
C PHE A 16 -18.69 22.40 1.07
N LEU A 17 -18.52 22.92 -0.15
CA LEU A 17 -19.54 23.68 -0.85
C LEU A 17 -20.78 22.84 -1.15
N ASP A 18 -20.63 21.56 -1.51
CA ASP A 18 -21.75 20.66 -1.75
C ASP A 18 -22.55 20.34 -0.47
N ILE A 19 -21.87 20.04 0.63
CA ILE A 19 -22.51 19.81 1.94
C ILE A 19 -23.16 21.09 2.45
N PHE A 20 -22.46 22.23 2.38
CA PHE A 20 -23.02 23.52 2.80
C PHE A 20 -24.21 23.91 1.93
N SER A 21 -24.14 23.68 0.62
CA SER A 21 -25.23 24.04 -0.29
C SER A 21 -26.49 23.22 -0.03
N SER A 22 -26.34 21.91 0.19
CA SER A 22 -27.45 21.03 0.51
C SER A 22 -28.10 21.32 1.88
N MET A 23 -27.32 21.76 2.88
CA MET A 23 -27.84 22.01 4.23
C MET A 23 -28.39 23.43 4.44
N ILE A 24 -27.73 24.45 3.86
CA ILE A 24 -27.96 25.85 4.18
C ILE A 24 -28.35 26.66 2.95
N ASP A 25 -27.57 26.60 1.86
CA ASP A 25 -27.79 27.46 0.68
C ASP A 25 -29.13 27.21 0.00
N ARG A 26 -29.50 25.94 -0.19
CA ARG A 26 -30.76 25.49 -0.80
C ARG A 26 -31.95 25.45 0.18
N ASN A 27 -31.75 25.89 1.42
CA ASN A 27 -32.82 25.93 2.42
C ASN A 27 -33.58 27.25 2.30
N ASP A 28 -34.81 27.19 1.79
CA ASP A 28 -35.68 28.36 1.59
C ASP A 28 -36.24 28.94 2.90
N ASN A 29 -36.14 28.20 4.01
CA ASN A 29 -36.58 28.68 5.32
C ASN A 29 -35.58 29.62 6.01
N LEU A 30 -34.38 29.80 5.43
CA LEU A 30 -33.32 30.65 5.99
C LEU A 30 -33.19 31.94 5.20
N THR A 31 -33.13 33.07 5.91
CA THR A 31 -32.84 34.37 5.28
C THR A 31 -31.37 34.46 4.86
N PRO A 32 -31.02 35.31 3.88
CA PRO A 32 -29.62 35.50 3.48
C PRO A 32 -28.69 35.88 4.65
N VAL A 33 -29.12 36.76 5.56
CA VAL A 33 -28.39 37.08 6.81
C VAL A 33 -28.14 35.84 7.66
N GLN A 34 -29.14 34.97 7.84
CA GLN A 34 -28.97 33.73 8.61
C GLN A 34 -27.99 32.78 7.92
N LYS A 35 -28.09 32.64 6.58
CA LYS A 35 -27.15 31.84 5.78
C LYS A 35 -25.71 32.37 5.93
N LEU A 36 -25.52 33.69 5.93
CA LEU A 36 -24.22 34.32 6.14
C LEU A 36 -23.66 34.12 7.55
N GLN A 37 -24.52 34.13 8.57
CA GLN A 37 -24.12 33.78 9.94
C GLN A 37 -23.66 32.33 10.04
N TYR A 38 -24.40 31.40 9.44
CA TYR A 38 -23.98 30.00 9.36
C TYR A 38 -22.67 29.84 8.60
N LEU A 39 -22.53 30.49 7.44
CA LEU A 39 -21.29 30.49 6.67
C LEU A 39 -20.11 30.96 7.53
N ARG A 40 -20.24 32.09 8.23
CA ARG A 40 -19.17 32.55 9.13
C ARG A 40 -18.82 31.57 10.24
N SER A 41 -19.80 30.85 10.77
CA SER A 41 -19.57 29.86 11.83
C SER A 41 -18.87 28.59 11.35
N THR A 42 -18.93 28.28 10.05
CA THR A 42 -18.31 27.10 9.46
C THR A 42 -16.92 27.37 8.90
N LEU A 43 -16.59 28.62 8.62
CA LEU A 43 -15.28 29.01 8.13
C LEU A 43 -14.27 29.19 9.27
N THR A 44 -13.04 28.77 9.00
CA THR A 44 -11.89 28.85 9.90
C THR A 44 -10.66 29.33 9.12
N ASP A 45 -9.64 29.80 9.83
CA ASP A 45 -8.33 30.20 9.29
C ASP A 45 -8.40 31.07 8.03
N LYS A 46 -7.86 30.57 6.90
CA LYS A 46 -7.73 31.32 5.65
C LYS A 46 -9.07 31.61 5.01
N ALA A 47 -10.05 30.72 5.18
CA ALA A 47 -11.39 30.93 4.66
C ALA A 47 -12.16 31.97 5.47
N ALA A 48 -12.03 31.97 6.80
CA ALA A 48 -12.65 32.97 7.66
C ALA A 48 -12.10 34.38 7.39
N ALA A 49 -10.77 34.50 7.26
CA ALA A 49 -10.11 35.76 6.90
C ALA A 49 -10.59 36.33 5.55
N CYS A 50 -11.07 35.47 4.65
CA CYS A 50 -11.52 35.86 3.32
C CYS A 50 -12.75 36.77 3.34
N ILE A 51 -13.70 36.49 4.23
CA ILE A 51 -14.96 37.22 4.33
C ILE A 51 -15.05 38.07 5.60
N GLN A 52 -13.94 38.26 6.32
CA GLN A 52 -13.92 38.96 7.61
C GLN A 52 -14.30 40.44 7.50
N SER A 53 -13.97 41.08 6.38
CA SER A 53 -14.29 42.49 6.11
C SER A 53 -15.76 42.76 5.79
N LEU A 54 -16.52 41.73 5.40
CA LEU A 54 -17.94 41.88 5.05
C LEU A 54 -18.80 42.06 6.30
N SER A 55 -19.72 43.02 6.29
CA SER A 55 -20.74 43.13 7.34
C SER A 55 -21.78 42.02 7.19
N ILE A 56 -22.43 41.62 8.28
CA ILE A 56 -23.49 40.59 8.24
C ILE A 56 -24.78 41.26 7.78
N THR A 57 -25.00 41.31 6.47
CA THR A 57 -26.20 41.89 5.82
C THR A 57 -26.73 40.94 4.75
N ASP A 58 -27.99 41.11 4.36
CA ASP A 58 -28.62 40.20 3.38
C ASP A 58 -27.91 40.30 2.01
N ALA A 59 -27.51 41.52 1.64
CA ALA A 59 -26.81 41.81 0.39
C ALA A 59 -25.43 41.13 0.32
N ASN A 60 -24.75 40.97 1.45
CA ASN A 60 -23.38 40.47 1.46
C ASN A 60 -23.28 38.93 1.43
N TYR A 61 -24.40 38.20 1.51
CA TYR A 61 -24.34 36.73 1.44
C TYR A 61 -23.83 36.23 0.10
N THR A 62 -24.37 36.79 -1.00
CA THR A 62 -23.94 36.45 -2.37
C THR A 62 -22.47 36.80 -2.57
N ASP A 63 -22.07 38.00 -2.15
CA ASP A 63 -20.69 38.48 -2.26
C ASP A 63 -19.72 37.59 -1.47
N ALA A 64 -20.11 37.15 -0.28
CA ALA A 64 -19.30 36.24 0.54
C ALA A 64 -19.08 34.89 -0.16
N ILE A 65 -20.12 34.30 -0.76
CA ILE A 65 -20.01 33.03 -1.49
C ILE A 65 -19.18 33.21 -2.76
N GLU A 66 -19.39 34.28 -3.52
CA GLU A 66 -18.62 34.55 -4.74
C GLU A 66 -17.14 34.77 -4.44
N LEU A 67 -16.81 35.53 -3.40
CA LEU A 67 -15.44 35.80 -3.02
C LEU A 67 -14.71 34.53 -2.52
N LEU A 68 -15.43 33.61 -1.86
CA LEU A 68 -14.89 32.28 -1.54
C LEU A 68 -14.70 31.42 -2.79
N LYS A 69 -15.65 31.44 -3.74
CA LYS A 69 -15.51 30.73 -5.02
C LYS A 69 -14.32 31.26 -5.81
N GLU A 70 -14.18 32.57 -5.96
CA GLU A 70 -13.06 33.19 -6.68
C GLU A 70 -11.71 32.74 -6.13
N LYS A 71 -11.60 32.60 -4.80
CA LYS A 71 -10.35 32.25 -4.14
C LYS A 71 -10.09 30.74 -4.08
N PHE A 72 -11.11 29.93 -3.87
CA PHE A 72 -10.97 28.49 -3.55
C PHE A 72 -11.50 27.55 -4.64
N ASP A 73 -12.31 28.04 -5.59
CA ASP A 73 -12.84 27.28 -6.71
C ASP A 73 -11.86 27.23 -7.90
N CYS A 74 -10.61 26.85 -7.61
CA CYS A 74 -9.58 26.70 -8.63
C CYS A 74 -9.47 25.22 -9.05
N THR A 75 -10.33 24.78 -9.97
CA THR A 75 -10.30 23.41 -10.54
C THR A 75 -8.90 23.03 -11.03
N ARG A 76 -8.21 23.94 -11.71
CA ARG A 76 -6.82 23.74 -12.16
C ARG A 76 -5.87 23.45 -11.01
N CYS A 77 -5.99 24.17 -9.90
CA CYS A 77 -5.14 24.00 -8.73
C CYS A 77 -5.41 22.65 -8.05
N ILE A 78 -6.68 22.23 -7.99
CA ILE A 78 -7.08 20.92 -7.42
C ILE A 78 -6.52 19.78 -8.27
N ILE A 79 -6.64 19.87 -9.61
CA ILE A 79 -6.09 18.87 -10.54
C ILE A 79 -4.58 18.75 -10.34
N LEU A 80 -3.86 19.88 -10.35
CA LEU A 80 -2.41 19.89 -10.12
C LEU A 80 -2.05 19.31 -8.74
N GLY A 81 -2.82 19.64 -7.70
CA GLY A 81 -2.64 19.09 -6.36
C GLY A 81 -2.77 17.56 -6.31
N HIS A 82 -3.76 16.97 -6.99
CA HIS A 82 -3.87 15.51 -7.10
C HIS A 82 -2.74 14.88 -7.92
N CYS A 83 -2.31 15.52 -9.01
CA CYS A 83 -1.16 15.06 -9.79
C CYS A 83 0.14 15.10 -8.98
N ASP A 84 0.36 16.15 -8.21
CA ASP A 84 1.52 16.31 -7.33
C ASP A 84 1.47 15.30 -6.18
N ALA A 85 0.30 15.09 -5.58
CA ALA A 85 0.10 14.08 -4.54
C ALA A 85 0.45 12.67 -5.05
N LEU A 86 -0.03 12.28 -6.24
CA LEU A 86 0.33 11.02 -6.91
C LEU A 86 1.85 10.90 -7.16
N ARG A 87 2.48 11.97 -7.65
CA ARG A 87 3.92 11.99 -7.92
C ARG A 87 4.74 11.90 -6.65
N ASN A 88 4.28 12.51 -5.56
CA ASN A 88 5.00 12.64 -4.30
C ASN A 88 4.71 11.53 -3.29
N ILE A 89 3.90 10.52 -3.65
CA ILE A 89 3.73 9.32 -2.82
C ILE A 89 5.11 8.75 -2.48
N PRO A 90 5.40 8.47 -1.19
CA PRO A 90 6.70 7.91 -0.80
C PRO A 90 6.87 6.49 -1.33
N LYS A 91 8.10 6.15 -1.73
CA LYS A 91 8.43 4.78 -2.11
C LYS A 91 8.34 3.86 -0.90
N LEU A 92 7.72 2.68 -1.07
CA LEU A 92 7.65 1.66 -0.04
C LEU A 92 9.05 1.14 0.28
N SER A 93 9.42 1.24 1.56
CA SER A 93 10.68 0.69 2.10
C SER A 93 10.53 -0.75 2.58
N LYS A 94 9.30 -1.16 2.93
CA LYS A 94 8.95 -2.51 3.36
C LYS A 94 7.66 -2.93 2.68
N ASP A 95 7.65 -4.17 2.18
CA ASP A 95 6.54 -4.76 1.45
C ASP A 95 5.54 -5.43 2.40
N SER A 96 4.98 -4.66 3.33
CA SER A 96 3.88 -5.17 4.15
C SER A 96 2.57 -5.19 3.35
N PRO A 97 1.69 -6.18 3.57
CA PRO A 97 0.39 -6.22 2.92
C PRO A 97 -0.43 -4.94 3.16
N GLU A 98 -0.37 -4.41 4.39
CA GLU A 98 -1.02 -3.15 4.76
C GLU A 98 -0.46 -1.93 3.97
N ALA A 99 0.86 -1.83 3.83
CA ALA A 99 1.47 -0.72 3.10
C ALA A 99 1.11 -0.76 1.61
N LEU A 100 1.00 -1.95 1.02
CA LEU A 100 0.56 -2.13 -0.36
C LEU A 100 -0.92 -1.77 -0.53
N GLY A 101 -1.78 -2.18 0.39
CA GLY A 101 -3.20 -1.81 0.38
C GLY A 101 -3.38 -0.29 0.45
N ASN A 102 -2.72 0.35 1.41
CA ASN A 102 -2.75 1.81 1.57
C ASN A 102 -2.23 2.55 0.34
N LEU A 103 -1.17 2.05 -0.32
CA LEU A 103 -0.66 2.60 -1.57
C LEU A 103 -1.72 2.54 -2.68
N VAL A 104 -2.34 1.38 -2.88
CA VAL A 104 -3.37 1.17 -3.91
C VAL A 104 -4.57 2.08 -3.66
N ASP A 105 -5.04 2.16 -2.41
CA ASP A 105 -6.19 3.00 -2.05
C ASP A 105 -5.90 4.48 -2.28
N THR A 106 -4.71 4.95 -1.86
CA THR A 106 -4.29 6.34 -2.08
C THR A 106 -4.27 6.70 -3.57
N ILE A 107 -3.69 5.82 -4.40
CA ILE A 107 -3.63 6.04 -5.85
C ILE A 107 -5.05 6.06 -6.43
N ARG A 108 -5.89 5.08 -6.09
CA ARG A 108 -7.28 5.02 -6.57
C ARG A 108 -8.09 6.24 -6.15
N GLN A 109 -7.90 6.74 -4.94
CA GLN A 109 -8.57 7.94 -4.45
C GLN A 109 -8.25 9.15 -5.34
N HIS A 110 -6.97 9.41 -5.63
CA HIS A 110 -6.57 10.52 -6.49
C HIS A 110 -7.06 10.34 -7.93
N LEU A 111 -6.97 9.14 -8.50
CA LEU A 111 -7.46 8.87 -9.86
C LEU A 111 -8.98 9.04 -9.98
N ARG A 112 -9.74 8.63 -8.96
CA ARG A 112 -11.20 8.87 -8.90
C ARG A 112 -11.52 10.35 -8.82
N ALA A 113 -10.80 11.11 -7.98
CA ALA A 113 -10.99 12.56 -7.86
C ALA A 113 -10.70 13.26 -9.20
N LEU A 114 -9.59 12.93 -9.86
CA LEU A 114 -9.24 13.46 -11.18
C LEU A 114 -10.31 13.13 -12.23
N LYS A 115 -10.82 11.90 -12.25
CA LYS A 115 -11.91 11.50 -13.15
C LYS A 115 -13.19 12.31 -12.90
N ASN A 116 -13.54 12.58 -11.65
CA ASN A 116 -14.71 13.40 -11.29
C ASN A 116 -14.54 14.87 -11.71
N LEU A 117 -13.30 15.36 -11.79
CA LEU A 117 -12.96 16.69 -12.28
C LEU A 117 -12.92 16.77 -13.83
N GLY A 118 -13.23 15.66 -14.53
CA GLY A 118 -13.31 15.59 -15.98
C GLY A 118 -12.02 15.12 -16.68
N GLU A 119 -10.98 14.75 -15.92
CA GLU A 119 -9.72 14.29 -16.51
C GLU A 119 -9.83 12.89 -17.12
N SER A 120 -9.22 12.70 -18.29
CA SER A 120 -9.20 11.41 -19.00
C SER A 120 -8.06 10.52 -18.51
N VAL A 121 -8.18 10.05 -17.26
CA VAL A 121 -7.17 9.21 -16.59
C VAL A 121 -6.81 7.95 -17.39
N SER A 122 -7.75 7.39 -18.16
CA SER A 122 -7.52 6.22 -19.01
C SER A 122 -6.46 6.45 -20.09
N SER A 123 -6.23 7.70 -20.51
CA SER A 123 -5.23 8.04 -21.51
C SER A 123 -3.79 8.05 -20.95
N TRP A 124 -3.62 8.03 -19.63
CA TRP A 124 -2.32 8.18 -18.96
C TRP A 124 -1.64 6.86 -18.62
N ASN A 125 -2.05 5.77 -19.28
CA ASN A 125 -1.69 4.40 -18.89
C ASN A 125 -0.19 4.21 -18.61
N SER A 126 0.69 4.51 -19.59
CA SER A 126 2.14 4.32 -19.45
C SER A 126 2.74 5.20 -18.35
N MET A 127 2.23 6.42 -18.17
CA MET A 127 2.68 7.33 -17.12
C MET A 127 2.29 6.80 -15.74
N LEU A 128 1.06 6.31 -15.58
CA LEU A 128 0.57 5.74 -14.33
C LEU A 128 1.33 4.46 -13.96
N VAL A 129 1.55 3.56 -14.92
CA VAL A 129 2.39 2.36 -14.71
C VAL A 129 3.77 2.76 -14.22
N SER A 130 4.42 3.73 -14.88
CA SER A 130 5.74 4.23 -14.48
C SER A 130 5.75 4.82 -13.07
N ILE A 131 4.74 5.63 -12.72
CA ILE A 131 4.60 6.21 -11.37
C ILE A 131 4.42 5.08 -10.35
N ILE A 132 3.48 4.16 -10.54
CA ILE A 132 3.20 3.07 -9.58
C ILE A 132 4.46 2.22 -9.35
N LEU A 133 5.16 1.83 -10.43
CA LEU A 133 6.39 1.04 -10.34
C LEU A 133 7.51 1.78 -9.59
N SER A 134 7.58 3.11 -9.70
CA SER A 134 8.53 3.92 -8.93
C SER A 134 8.24 3.92 -7.42
N LYS A 135 7.00 3.59 -7.01
CA LYS A 135 6.55 3.62 -5.60
C LYS A 135 6.65 2.28 -4.88
N VAL A 136 6.73 1.18 -5.61
CA VAL A 136 6.89 -0.16 -5.02
C VAL A 136 8.37 -0.54 -4.87
N SER A 137 8.66 -1.58 -4.09
CA SER A 137 10.02 -2.14 -3.98
C SER A 137 10.49 -2.76 -5.31
N SER A 138 11.81 -2.95 -5.43
CA SER A 138 12.40 -3.69 -6.55
C SER A 138 11.85 -5.11 -6.67
N ASP A 139 11.57 -5.76 -5.54
CA ASP A 139 11.15 -7.16 -5.49
C ASP A 139 9.72 -7.31 -6.03
N ILE A 140 8.84 -6.38 -5.67
CA ILE A 140 7.47 -6.34 -6.22
C ILE A 140 7.49 -5.98 -7.70
N ALA A 141 8.31 -5.02 -8.11
CA ALA A 141 8.44 -4.67 -9.53
C ALA A 141 8.95 -5.86 -10.35
N TRP A 142 9.91 -6.62 -9.83
CA TRP A 142 10.40 -7.84 -10.48
C TRP A 142 9.34 -8.94 -10.55
N LEU A 143 8.60 -9.17 -9.46
CA LEU A 143 7.51 -10.15 -9.45
C LEU A 143 6.39 -9.78 -10.42
N TRP A 144 6.07 -8.49 -10.53
CA TRP A 144 5.13 -8.00 -11.53
C TRP A 144 5.62 -8.31 -12.95
N GLU A 145 6.89 -8.02 -13.26
CA GLU A 145 7.48 -8.28 -14.58
C GLU A 145 7.39 -9.77 -14.96
N LEU A 146 7.56 -10.69 -14.00
CA LEU A 146 7.40 -12.13 -14.26
C LEU A 146 5.98 -12.56 -14.62
N THR A 147 4.97 -11.77 -14.25
CA THR A 147 3.58 -12.06 -14.64
C THR A 147 3.29 -11.67 -16.10
N LEU A 148 4.14 -10.83 -16.69
CA LEU A 148 3.96 -10.33 -18.06
C LEU A 148 4.53 -11.32 -19.07
N THR A 149 3.71 -11.69 -20.05
CA THR A 149 4.09 -12.62 -21.14
C THR A 149 4.56 -11.88 -22.39
N ASP A 150 4.03 -10.69 -22.66
CA ASP A 150 4.35 -9.88 -23.84
C ASP A 150 5.24 -8.69 -23.46
N ARG A 151 6.46 -8.66 -23.99
CA ARG A 151 7.42 -7.56 -23.78
C ARG A 151 7.14 -6.31 -24.61
N LYS A 152 6.36 -6.41 -25.69
CA LYS A 152 6.13 -5.29 -26.62
C LYS A 152 4.92 -4.45 -26.22
N ARG A 153 3.96 -5.04 -25.52
CA ARG A 153 2.72 -4.39 -25.13
C ARG A 153 2.85 -3.80 -23.72
N MET A 154 2.52 -2.52 -23.59
CA MET A 154 2.42 -1.88 -22.27
C MET A 154 1.21 -2.48 -21.51
N PRO A 155 1.41 -3.02 -20.29
CA PRO A 155 0.30 -3.49 -19.48
C PRO A 155 -0.58 -2.34 -19.01
N LEU A 156 -1.80 -2.63 -18.57
CA LEU A 156 -2.68 -1.61 -18.04
C LEU A 156 -2.31 -1.29 -16.58
N TYR A 157 -2.39 -0.01 -16.21
CA TYR A 157 -2.19 0.41 -14.82
C TYR A 157 -3.23 -0.23 -13.88
N THR A 158 -4.43 -0.54 -14.39
CA THR A 158 -5.49 -1.24 -13.65
C THR A 158 -5.05 -2.64 -13.24
N ASP A 159 -4.39 -3.36 -14.14
CA ASP A 159 -3.92 -4.73 -13.91
C ASP A 159 -2.81 -4.72 -12.85
N LEU A 160 -1.93 -3.71 -12.90
CA LEU A 160 -0.90 -3.51 -11.89
C LEU A 160 -1.51 -3.19 -10.52
N LEU A 161 -2.51 -2.31 -10.44
CA LEU A 161 -3.22 -2.03 -9.19
C LEU A 161 -3.92 -3.28 -8.63
N GLU A 162 -4.53 -4.09 -9.50
CA GLU A 162 -5.16 -5.35 -9.09
C GLU A 162 -4.12 -6.37 -8.58
N PHE A 163 -2.95 -6.47 -9.22
CA PHE A 163 -1.84 -7.29 -8.74
C PHE A 163 -1.37 -6.87 -7.35
N LEU A 164 -1.19 -5.56 -7.13
CA LEU A 164 -0.78 -5.03 -5.84
C LEU A 164 -1.84 -5.29 -4.76
N GLU A 165 -3.12 -5.12 -5.08
CA GLU A 165 -4.24 -5.41 -4.18
C GLU A 165 -4.33 -6.91 -3.83
N LYS A 166 -4.14 -7.80 -4.81
CA LYS A 166 -4.05 -9.24 -4.55
C LYS A 166 -2.95 -9.56 -3.55
N ARG A 167 -1.78 -8.93 -3.70
CA ARG A 167 -0.64 -9.11 -2.78
C ARG A 167 -0.89 -8.50 -1.41
N ALA A 168 -1.63 -7.38 -1.33
CA ALA A 168 -2.08 -6.79 -0.07
C ALA A 168 -3.09 -7.69 0.67
N ASN A 169 -3.89 -8.46 -0.07
CA ASN A 169 -4.87 -9.39 0.47
C ASN A 169 -4.34 -10.81 0.68
N CYS A 170 -3.11 -11.11 0.23
CA CYS A 170 -2.43 -12.33 0.60
C CYS A 170 -2.15 -12.29 2.10
N ALA A 171 -3.02 -12.94 2.88
CA ALA A 171 -2.72 -13.28 4.26
C ALA A 171 -1.34 -13.93 4.31
N PRO A 172 -0.51 -13.67 5.34
CA PRO A 172 0.67 -14.50 5.55
C PRO A 172 0.15 -15.93 5.62
N ALA A 173 0.42 -16.74 4.60
CA ALA A 173 0.12 -18.16 4.62
C ALA A 173 0.66 -18.65 5.95
N SER A 174 -0.25 -19.10 6.84
CA SER A 174 0.03 -19.36 8.25
C SER A 174 1.44 -19.89 8.39
N SER A 175 2.38 -19.02 8.76
CA SER A 175 3.60 -19.53 9.37
C SER A 175 3.08 -20.22 10.61
N PRO A 176 3.27 -21.54 10.78
CA PRO A 176 3.05 -22.12 12.08
C PRO A 176 3.90 -21.26 13.00
N ALA A 177 3.25 -20.48 13.87
CA ALA A 177 3.96 -19.72 14.88
C ALA A 177 4.93 -20.71 15.52
N PRO A 178 6.23 -20.41 15.66
CA PRO A 178 7.12 -21.30 16.37
C PRO A 178 6.48 -21.46 17.75
N ALA A 179 5.96 -22.66 18.02
CA ALA A 179 5.26 -22.96 19.24
C ALA A 179 6.23 -22.57 20.35
N LYS A 180 5.90 -21.52 21.11
CA LYS A 180 6.64 -21.17 22.31
C LYS A 180 6.66 -22.46 23.14
N PRO A 181 7.82 -23.02 23.50
CA PRO A 181 7.85 -24.20 24.33
C PRO A 181 7.24 -23.81 25.67
N SER A 182 5.99 -24.22 25.89
CA SER A 182 5.31 -24.17 27.16
C SER A 182 6.06 -25.11 28.09
N ARG A 183 6.95 -24.52 28.89
CA ARG A 183 7.66 -25.19 29.97
C ARG A 183 6.61 -25.75 30.93
N PRO A 184 6.53 -27.08 31.17
CA PRO A 184 5.62 -27.60 32.19
C PRO A 184 6.18 -27.20 33.55
N GLU A 185 5.40 -26.45 34.32
CA GLU A 185 5.60 -26.37 35.76
C GLU A 185 5.38 -27.77 36.35
N SER A 186 6.40 -28.31 37.02
CA SER A 186 6.27 -29.52 37.82
C SER A 186 6.53 -29.21 39.29
N PRO A 187 5.78 -29.83 40.24
CA PRO A 187 5.80 -29.44 41.64
C PRO A 187 7.07 -29.91 42.34
N ARG A 188 7.49 -29.14 43.36
CA ARG A 188 8.52 -29.51 44.33
C ARG A 188 8.19 -30.85 45.00
N MET A 189 9.07 -31.85 44.91
CA MET A 189 9.40 -32.71 46.05
C MET A 189 10.83 -33.28 45.98
N ARG A 190 11.35 -33.60 47.18
CA ARG A 190 12.74 -33.77 47.58
C ARG A 190 13.42 -35.06 47.09
N ARG A 191 14.74 -34.91 46.86
CA ARG A 191 15.89 -35.84 47.07
C ARG A 191 15.67 -37.36 46.90
N SER A 192 16.38 -37.94 45.92
CA SER A 192 17.41 -38.98 46.13
C SER A 192 18.05 -39.39 44.78
N ARG A 193 19.39 -39.40 44.72
CA ARG A 193 20.20 -40.12 43.70
C ARG A 193 19.94 -41.63 43.85
N PRO A 194 19.96 -42.46 42.79
CA PRO A 194 21.22 -42.74 42.08
C PRO A 194 21.14 -42.89 40.55
N ILE A 195 22.35 -43.01 40.00
CA ILE A 195 22.78 -43.30 38.64
C ILE A 195 21.95 -44.40 37.94
N ARG A 196 21.54 -44.13 36.69
CA ARG A 196 21.54 -45.11 35.59
C ARG A 196 21.43 -44.39 34.24
N GLU A 197 22.40 -44.67 33.39
CA GLU A 197 22.42 -44.36 31.96
C GLU A 197 21.24 -45.07 31.28
N HIS A 198 20.41 -44.35 30.51
CA HIS A 198 19.67 -44.94 29.41
C HIS A 198 19.50 -43.92 28.29
N ALA A 199 20.03 -44.32 27.14
CA ALA A 199 20.01 -43.62 25.87
C ALA A 199 18.57 -43.33 25.40
N PHE A 200 18.39 -42.18 24.75
CA PHE A 200 17.21 -41.92 23.94
C PHE A 200 17.25 -42.84 22.71
N LEU A 201 16.34 -43.81 22.64
CA LEU A 201 16.00 -44.51 21.41
C LEU A 201 15.13 -43.58 20.56
N SER A 202 15.76 -42.81 19.68
CA SER A 202 15.09 -42.31 18.47
C SER A 202 15.43 -43.28 17.36
N SER A 203 14.48 -44.15 17.03
CA SER A 203 14.50 -44.99 15.85
C SER A 203 14.31 -44.10 14.61
N ASP A 204 15.35 -43.39 14.20
CA ASP A 204 15.44 -42.81 12.85
C ASP A 204 16.65 -43.45 12.19
N THR A 205 16.37 -44.51 11.42
CA THR A 205 17.37 -45.29 10.70
C THR A 205 18.02 -44.41 9.64
N GLN A 206 19.08 -43.69 10.03
CA GLN A 206 20.04 -43.05 9.12
C GLN A 206 20.86 -44.13 8.40
N GLN A 207 20.18 -44.93 7.58
CA GLN A 207 20.83 -45.80 6.61
C GLN A 207 21.16 -44.96 5.39
N CYS A 208 22.42 -45.00 4.98
CA CYS A 208 22.90 -44.33 3.79
C CYS A 208 22.10 -44.85 2.58
N PRO A 209 21.46 -43.99 1.77
CA PRO A 209 20.67 -44.44 0.62
C PRO A 209 21.51 -45.08 -0.50
N ILE A 210 22.84 -45.01 -0.40
CA ILE A 210 23.78 -45.51 -1.41
C ILE A 210 24.28 -46.91 -1.05
N CYS A 211 24.82 -47.09 0.16
CA CYS A 211 25.40 -48.36 0.58
C CYS A 211 24.70 -49.00 1.79
N GLN A 212 23.56 -48.45 2.21
CA GLN A 212 22.71 -48.92 3.32
C GLN A 212 23.41 -49.00 4.69
N GLY A 213 24.63 -48.45 4.82
CA GLY A 213 25.35 -48.39 6.09
C GLY A 213 24.78 -47.33 7.04
N GLY A 214 24.97 -47.50 8.36
CA GLY A 214 24.47 -46.58 9.39
C GLY A 214 25.25 -45.27 9.52
N HIS A 215 25.27 -44.46 8.45
CA HIS A 215 25.94 -43.16 8.39
C HIS A 215 25.20 -42.23 7.42
N GLY A 216 25.36 -40.91 7.61
CA GLY A 216 24.85 -39.92 6.67
C GLY A 216 25.59 -39.94 5.33
N ILE A 217 24.92 -39.50 4.25
CA ILE A 217 25.43 -39.56 2.87
C ILE A 217 26.81 -38.88 2.69
N TRP A 218 27.10 -37.83 3.47
CA TRP A 218 28.37 -37.10 3.44
C TRP A 218 29.59 -37.93 3.88
N ALA A 219 29.38 -38.95 4.70
CA ALA A 219 30.42 -39.86 5.19
C ALA A 219 30.50 -41.17 4.39
N CYS A 220 29.75 -41.29 3.28
CA CYS A 220 29.73 -42.50 2.47
C CYS A 220 30.96 -42.59 1.57
N GLY A 221 31.79 -43.62 1.78
CA GLY A 221 32.99 -43.86 0.97
C GLY A 221 32.68 -44.09 -0.51
N GLU A 222 31.55 -44.71 -0.86
CA GLU A 222 31.14 -44.91 -2.25
C GLU A 222 30.71 -43.59 -2.93
N PHE A 223 30.04 -42.71 -2.19
CA PHE A 223 29.68 -41.37 -2.67
C PHE A 223 30.93 -40.51 -2.92
N GLN A 224 31.87 -40.52 -1.97
CA GLN A 224 33.14 -39.79 -2.10
C GLN A 224 34.00 -40.36 -3.24
N ALA A 225 34.01 -41.69 -3.42
CA ALA A 225 34.75 -42.34 -4.51
C ALA A 225 34.20 -42.03 -5.91
N LYS A 226 32.88 -41.83 -6.05
CA LYS A 226 32.27 -41.35 -7.30
C LYS A 226 32.52 -39.87 -7.55
N SER A 227 32.49 -39.05 -6.50
CA SER A 227 32.83 -37.62 -6.60
C SER A 227 34.30 -37.37 -6.94
N ALA A 228 35.21 -38.31 -6.63
CA ALA A 228 36.64 -38.18 -6.88
C ALA A 228 37.10 -38.64 -8.29
N LYS A 229 36.17 -39.13 -9.15
CA LYS A 229 36.50 -39.64 -10.51
C LYS A 229 36.13 -38.71 -11.67
N GLU A 230 35.76 -37.46 -11.42
CA GLU A 230 35.74 -36.41 -12.45
C GLU A 230 36.81 -35.34 -12.17
N PRO A 231 38.01 -35.45 -12.76
CA PRO A 231 38.94 -34.34 -12.77
C PRO A 231 38.46 -33.31 -13.78
N LEU A 232 38.11 -32.13 -13.25
CA LEU A 232 37.86 -30.88 -13.96
C LEU A 232 38.90 -30.63 -15.07
N LEU A 233 38.54 -30.87 -16.34
CA LEU A 233 39.28 -30.37 -17.50
C LEU A 233 38.64 -29.08 -18.00
N LYS A 234 39.23 -27.98 -17.52
CA LYS A 234 39.53 -26.71 -18.22
C LYS A 234 38.69 -26.38 -19.47
N THR A 235 37.85 -25.36 -19.31
CA THR A 235 37.74 -24.15 -20.14
C THR A 235 38.33 -24.17 -21.58
N ARG A 236 37.48 -24.13 -22.62
CA ARG A 236 37.13 -22.93 -23.43
C ARG A 236 36.64 -23.29 -24.86
N LEU A 237 35.49 -22.69 -25.19
CA LEU A 237 35.04 -22.15 -26.49
C LEU A 237 35.00 -23.05 -27.74
N SER A 238 33.78 -23.22 -28.29
CA SER A 238 33.31 -22.72 -29.62
C SER A 238 32.10 -23.58 -30.03
N ALA A 239 30.88 -23.05 -29.94
CA ALA A 239 30.17 -22.39 -31.05
C ALA A 239 29.48 -23.35 -32.03
N VAL A 240 28.14 -23.31 -31.97
CA VAL A 240 27.21 -23.17 -33.12
C VAL A 240 26.86 -24.44 -33.93
N ILE A 241 25.54 -24.54 -34.20
CA ILE A 241 24.79 -25.35 -35.18
C ILE A 241 24.41 -26.78 -34.80
N ALA A 242 23.19 -26.95 -34.24
CA ALA A 242 22.01 -27.52 -34.90
C ALA A 242 20.91 -27.81 -33.87
#